data_AF-A0A6P0Y760-F1
#
_entry.id   AF-A0A6P0Y760-F1
#
_cell.length_a   1.000
_cell.length_b   1.000
_cell.length_c   1.000
_cell.angle_alpha   90.00
_cell.angle_beta   90.00
_cell.angle_gamma   90.00
#
_symmetry.space_group_name_H-M   'P 1'
#
loop_
_entity.id
_entity.type
_entity.pdbx_description
1 polymer ?
#
loop_
_entity_poly.entity_id
_entity_poly.type
_entity_poly.pdbx_seq_one_letter_code
_entity_poly.pdbx_strand_id
1 'polypeptide(L)' 'MIHNIQDIEGMNSVYAEKLIGVGITNVAELLEKCSSLAGIEELEQATS' A
#
# COMPACT_ATOMS: atom_id res chain seq x y z
N MET A 1 -12.20 -11.43 -1.53
CA MET A 1 -10.90 -12.12 -1.38
C MET A 1 -9.89 -11.06 -0.97
N ILE A 2 -9.16 -11.29 0.11
CA ILE A 2 -8.09 -10.38 0.56
C ILE A 2 -6.84 -10.78 -0.23
N HIS A 3 -6.34 -9.89 -1.07
CA HIS A 3 -5.14 -10.11 -1.87
C HIS A 3 -3.95 -9.47 -1.16
N ASN A 4 -2.91 -10.25 -0.90
CA ASN A 4 -1.68 -9.70 -0.32
C ASN A 4 -1.00 -8.78 -1.32
N ILE A 5 -0.43 -7.67 -0.84
CA ILE A 5 0.21 -6.68 -1.72
C ILE A 5 1.40 -7.26 -2.49
N GLN A 6 2.14 -8.16 -1.85
CA GLN A 6 3.27 -8.88 -2.45
C GLN A 6 2.89 -9.83 -3.60
N ASP A 7 1.61 -10.15 -3.77
CA ASP A 7 1.10 -11.02 -4.85
C ASP A 7 0.64 -10.22 -6.09
N ILE A 8 0.61 -8.88 -5.99
CA ILE A 8 0.20 -8.02 -7.11
C ILE A 8 1.25 -8.11 -8.24
N GLU A 9 0.79 -8.40 -9.45
CA GLU A 9 1.67 -8.43 -10.63
C GLU A 9 2.34 -7.07 -10.84
N GLY A 10 3.67 -7.05 -10.94
CA GLY A 10 4.46 -5.81 -11.04
C GLY A 10 4.83 -5.16 -9.70
N MET A 11 4.42 -5.73 -8.57
CA MET A 11 4.85 -5.29 -7.24
C MET A 11 6.26 -5.80 -6.94
N ASN A 12 7.21 -4.87 -6.74
CA ASN A 12 8.56 -5.23 -6.29
C ASN A 12 8.60 -5.33 -4.77
N SER A 13 9.46 -6.20 -4.21
CA SER A 13 9.67 -6.37 -2.78
C SER A 13 9.94 -5.04 -2.07
N VAL A 14 10.71 -4.14 -2.69
CA VAL A 14 11.00 -2.82 -2.10
C VAL A 14 9.73 -2.00 -1.86
N TYR A 15 8.78 -2.01 -2.81
CA TYR A 15 7.52 -1.29 -2.64
C TYR A 15 6.58 -2.03 -1.67
N ALA A 16 6.58 -3.36 -1.70
CA ALA A 16 5.81 -4.16 -0.75
C ALA A 16 6.27 -3.94 0.69
N GLU A 17 7.58 -3.90 0.94
CA GLU A 17 8.16 -3.62 2.25
C GLU A 17 7.84 -2.19 2.73
N LYS A 18 7.87 -1.19 1.84
CA LYS A 18 7.43 0.17 2.17
C LYS A 18 5.97 0.20 2.61
N LEU A 19 5.08 -0.46 1.86
CA LEU A 19 3.65 -0.53 2.20
C LEU A 19 3.41 -1.29 3.51
N ILE A 20 4.11 -2.41 3.73
CA ILE A 20 4.02 -3.16 4.98
C ILE A 20 4.54 -2.31 6.16
N GLY A 21 5.61 -1.55 5.95
CA GLY A 21 6.18 -0.64 6.96
C GLY A 21 5.23 0.46 7.43
N VAL A 22 4.28 0.86 6.58
CA VAL A 22 3.22 1.82 6.93
C VAL A 22 1.91 1.15 7.34
N GLY A 23 1.93 -0.17 7.54
CA GLY A 23 0.80 -0.96 8.02
C GLY A 23 -0.15 -1.48 6.94
N ILE A 24 0.20 -1.33 5.66
CA ILE A 24 -0.63 -1.80 4.54
C ILE A 24 -0.10 -3.15 4.05
N THR A 25 -0.86 -4.20 4.28
CA THR A 25 -0.46 -5.60 3.99
C THR A 25 -1.23 -6.21 2.83
N ASN A 26 -2.42 -5.66 2.54
CA ASN A 26 -3.32 -6.17 1.52
C ASN A 26 -3.94 -5.07 0.67
N VAL A 27 -4.46 -5.48 -0.50
CA VAL A 27 -5.04 -4.58 -1.51
C VAL A 27 -6.23 -3.78 -0.97
N ALA A 28 -7.02 -4.34 -0.05
CA ALA A 28 -8.17 -3.63 0.50
C ALA A 28 -7.72 -2.43 1.36
N GLU A 29 -6.70 -2.61 2.19
CA GLU A 29 -6.11 -1.52 2.97
C GLU A 29 -5.52 -0.43 2.06
N LEU A 30 -4.85 -0.84 0.98
CA LEU A 30 -4.31 0.11 0.01
C LEU A 30 -5.42 0.92 -0.67
N LEU A 31 -6.50 0.26 -1.11
CA LEU A 31 -7.64 0.92 -1.74
C LEU A 31 -8.38 1.84 -0.77
N GLU A 32 -8.50 1.45 0.50
CA GLU A 32 -9.12 2.27 1.53
C GLU A 32 -8.29 3.53 1.81
N LYS A 33 -6.98 3.38 1.98
CA LYS A 33 -6.06 4.52 2.17
C LYS A 33 -6.00 5.43 0.96
N CYS A 34 -5.97 4.88 -0.26
CA CYS A 34 -5.97 5.65 -1.50
C CYS A 34 -7.37 6.09 -1.96
N SER A 35 -8.42 5.89 -1.15
CA SER A 35 -9.79 6.30 -1.49
C SER A 35 -9.99 7.81 -1.45
N SER A 36 -9.09 8.55 -0.80
CA SER A 36 -9.14 10.00 -0.63
C SER A 36 -7.79 10.64 -0.90
N LEU A 37 -7.81 11.88 -1.38
CA LEU A 37 -6.60 12.65 -1.72
C LEU A 37 -5.66 12.79 -0.52
N ALA A 38 -6.21 13.08 0.66
CA ALA A 38 -5.45 13.13 1.91
C ALA A 38 -4.74 11.80 2.25
N GLY A 39 -5.41 10.66 2.03
CA GLY A 39 -4.82 9.36 2.31
C GLY A 39 -3.70 8.97 1.34
N ILE A 40 -3.77 9.45 0.10
CA ILE A 40 -2.67 9.32 -0.88
C ILE A 40 -1.47 10.18 -0.45
N GLU A 41 -1.69 11.42 -0.04
CA GLU A 41 -0.64 12.31 0.46
C GLU A 41 0.03 11.75 1.73
N GLU A 42 -0.74 11.21 2.67
CA GLU A 42 -0.23 10.52 3.85
C GLU A 42 0.63 9.30 3.47
N LEU A 43 0.17 8.51 2.50
CA LEU A 43 0.88 7.32 2.04
C LEU A 43 2.21 7.69 1.37
N GLU A 44 2.21 8.73 0.53
CA GLU A 44 3.42 9.24 -0.12
C GLU A 44 4.44 9.70 0.94
N GLN A 45 4.03 10.50 1.92
CA GLN A 45 4.92 10.95 2.99
C GLN A 45 5.46 9.80 3.85
N ALA A 46 4.64 8.79 4.13
CA ALA A 46 5.02 7.67 4.95
C ALA A 46 5.93 6.65 4.23
N THR A 47 5.96 6.68 2.89
CA THR A 47 6.77 5.75 2.06
C THR A 47 7.95 6.41 1.35
N SER A 48 8.14 7.72 1.53
CA SER A 48 9.17 8.54 0.88
C SER A 48 10.60 8.18 1.27
#